data_AF-A0A949BMN4-F1
#
_entry.id   AF-A0A949BMN4-F1
#
_cell.length_a   1.000
_cell.length_b   1.000
_cell.length_c   1.000
_cell.angle_alpha   90.00
_cell.angle_beta   90.00
_cell.angle_gamma   90.00
#
_symmetry.space_group_name_H-M   'P 1'
#
loop_
_entity.id
_entity.type
_entity.pdbx_description
1 polymer ?
#
loop_
_entity_poly.entity_id
_entity_poly.type
_entity_poly.pdbx_seq_one_letter_code
_entity_poly.pdbx_strand_id
1 'polypeptide(L)'
;MSETVSLIPCADYDPKLVSAALKESLDLLGGLERFVQPGQRVLLKVNLLMAADPEKAITTHPAVVEAMVRMVQALGAHPVIGDSPGAVPYTPGGLRRAYRVSGLQDVAARTGAELNFDTTVVSVSNPDGVLIKRFEVIRPAVEADVLISMPKLKTHMFTWFTGATKNLFGVVPGVAKVGYHGKLPTLDRFAEMLLDLIVAVRPALHVMDGVLAMEGDGPGLRGRPRHAGVLLASSNAAALDAVACDLIGLDPMRLELLQAAVRRGWWSGRVEDIEVLGAQREDISLPGFKLPSSMAKNPRAFDRLGVVSERMAEWLIGRTRYSFTPRPEPQAHICTGCKLCVNACPQQAITIRNRHAVIDDKNCIRCYCCHELCPEAAVDIRFSPLGRAFRRIGLIGRS
;
A
#
# COMPACT_ATOMS: atom_id res chain seq x y z
N MET A 1 -2.74 -4.40 21.19
CA MET A 1 -3.76 -4.77 20.18
C MET A 1 -3.79 -6.29 20.09
N SER A 2 -4.85 -6.92 19.59
CA SER A 2 -4.78 -8.38 19.30
C SER A 2 -3.68 -8.62 18.26
N GLU A 3 -2.86 -9.63 18.49
CA GLU A 3 -1.85 -10.12 17.54
C GLU A 3 -2.37 -11.36 16.82
N THR A 4 -3.65 -11.37 16.47
CA THR A 4 -4.30 -12.49 15.75
C THR A 4 -4.51 -12.11 14.29
N VAL A 5 -4.13 -13.00 13.38
CA VAL A 5 -4.29 -12.86 11.93
C VAL A 5 -4.93 -14.15 11.40
N SER A 6 -6.02 -14.03 10.64
CA SER A 6 -6.51 -15.16 9.86
C SER A 6 -5.80 -15.22 8.51
N LEU A 7 -5.45 -16.42 8.06
CA LEU A 7 -4.81 -16.71 6.79
C LEU A 7 -5.53 -17.88 6.12
N ILE A 8 -6.27 -17.60 5.05
CA ILE A 8 -7.10 -18.60 4.36
C ILE A 8 -6.68 -18.75 2.90
N PRO A 9 -6.45 -19.98 2.41
CA PRO A 9 -6.28 -20.24 1.00
C PRO A 9 -7.51 -19.81 0.20
N CYS A 10 -7.29 -19.11 -0.91
CA CYS A 10 -8.31 -18.74 -1.87
C CYS A 10 -7.69 -18.83 -3.26
N ALA A 11 -7.93 -19.95 -3.94
CA ALA A 11 -7.19 -20.33 -5.16
C ALA A 11 -7.41 -19.37 -6.33
N ASP A 12 -8.57 -18.74 -6.45
CA ASP A 12 -8.87 -17.77 -7.50
C ASP A 12 -10.00 -16.81 -7.07
N TYR A 13 -10.56 -16.08 -8.02
CA TYR A 13 -11.64 -15.12 -7.81
C TYR A 13 -13.04 -15.68 -8.13
N ASP A 14 -13.22 -17.00 -8.18
CA ASP A 14 -14.55 -17.60 -8.24
C ASP A 14 -15.40 -17.10 -7.05
N PRO A 15 -16.62 -16.57 -7.30
CA PRO A 15 -17.43 -15.97 -6.25
C PRO A 15 -17.73 -16.89 -5.07
N LYS A 16 -17.86 -18.21 -5.29
CA LYS A 16 -18.14 -19.17 -4.22
C LYS A 16 -16.90 -19.40 -3.37
N LEU A 17 -15.74 -19.57 -4.01
CA LEU A 17 -14.46 -19.75 -3.31
C LEU A 17 -14.13 -18.52 -2.45
N VAL A 18 -14.23 -17.32 -3.04
CA VAL A 18 -13.98 -16.06 -2.32
C VAL A 18 -14.95 -15.89 -1.15
N SER A 19 -16.25 -16.15 -1.36
CA SER A 19 -17.24 -16.02 -0.28
C SER A 19 -17.00 -17.02 0.85
N ALA A 20 -16.62 -18.27 0.54
CA ALA A 20 -16.32 -19.28 1.54
C ALA A 20 -15.06 -18.92 2.33
N ALA A 21 -13.97 -18.59 1.64
CA ALA A 21 -12.70 -18.23 2.25
C ALA A 21 -12.81 -16.97 3.13
N LEU A 22 -13.53 -15.95 2.65
CA LEU A 22 -13.76 -14.74 3.44
C LEU A 22 -14.62 -15.02 4.66
N LYS A 23 -15.65 -15.88 4.55
CA LYS A 23 -16.49 -16.23 5.70
C LYS A 23 -15.66 -16.95 6.76
N GLU A 24 -14.90 -17.95 6.36
CA GLU A 24 -14.02 -18.71 7.26
C GLU A 24 -13.00 -17.80 7.96
N SER A 25 -12.35 -16.91 7.19
CA SER A 25 -11.41 -15.92 7.71
C SER A 25 -12.03 -15.04 8.81
N LEU A 26 -13.27 -14.57 8.61
CA LEU A 26 -13.97 -13.72 9.57
C LEU A 26 -14.51 -14.51 10.76
N ASP A 27 -15.02 -15.72 10.55
CA ASP A 27 -15.49 -16.62 11.63
C ASP A 27 -14.34 -16.90 12.63
N LEU A 28 -13.12 -17.15 12.14
CA LEU A 28 -11.92 -17.35 12.97
C LEU A 28 -11.58 -16.13 13.84
N LEU A 29 -11.96 -14.91 13.42
CA LEU A 29 -11.76 -13.68 14.18
C LEU A 29 -12.93 -13.37 15.14
N GLY A 30 -13.88 -14.29 15.27
CA GLY A 30 -15.08 -14.16 16.10
C GLY A 30 -16.29 -13.61 15.37
N GLY A 31 -16.33 -13.73 14.04
CA GLY A 31 -17.45 -13.30 13.19
C GLY A 31 -17.40 -11.82 12.80
N LEU A 32 -18.06 -11.47 11.69
CA LEU A 32 -18.15 -10.09 11.22
C LEU A 32 -19.01 -9.23 12.16
N GLU A 33 -19.99 -9.84 12.81
CA GLU A 33 -20.88 -9.25 13.81
C GLU A 33 -20.14 -8.68 15.03
N ARG A 34 -18.87 -9.07 15.25
CA ARG A 34 -18.00 -8.44 16.24
C ARG A 34 -17.63 -7.00 15.87
N PHE A 35 -17.57 -6.70 14.56
CA PHE A 35 -17.10 -5.42 14.03
C PHE A 35 -18.23 -4.57 13.45
N VAL A 36 -19.29 -5.21 12.93
CA VAL A 36 -20.40 -4.56 12.23
C VAL A 36 -21.73 -4.94 12.90
N GLN A 37 -22.53 -3.94 13.24
CA GLN A 37 -23.87 -4.09 13.80
C GLN A 37 -24.95 -3.71 12.76
N PRO A 38 -26.17 -4.24 12.88
CA PRO A 38 -27.29 -3.86 12.01
C PRO A 38 -27.53 -2.34 11.97
N GLY A 39 -27.85 -1.81 10.79
CA GLY A 39 -28.11 -0.39 10.58
C GLY A 39 -26.87 0.50 10.45
N GLN A 40 -25.66 0.01 10.77
CA GLN A 40 -24.44 0.80 10.64
C GLN A 40 -24.08 1.09 9.18
N ARG A 41 -23.56 2.28 8.90
CA ARG A 41 -22.87 2.62 7.65
C ARG A 41 -21.43 2.14 7.71
N VAL A 42 -21.08 1.23 6.80
CA VAL A 42 -19.76 0.59 6.76
C VAL A 42 -19.00 1.05 5.52
N LEU A 43 -17.94 1.84 5.72
CA LEU A 43 -17.02 2.16 4.63
C LEU A 43 -16.11 0.96 4.35
N LEU A 44 -16.31 0.35 3.18
CA LEU A 44 -15.37 -0.59 2.56
C LEU A 44 -14.29 0.22 1.83
N LYS A 45 -13.20 0.50 2.55
CA LYS A 45 -12.06 1.25 2.04
C LYS A 45 -11.17 0.37 1.17
N VAL A 46 -11.54 0.27 -0.11
CA VAL A 46 -10.81 -0.47 -1.14
C VAL A 46 -9.45 0.17 -1.47
N ASN A 47 -8.61 -0.56 -2.20
CA ASN A 47 -7.40 -0.04 -2.80
C ASN A 47 -7.63 0.22 -4.30
N LEU A 48 -7.65 1.47 -4.74
CA LEU A 48 -7.75 1.82 -6.17
C LEU A 48 -6.42 2.26 -6.75
N LEU A 49 -5.68 3.17 -6.11
CA LEU A 49 -4.49 3.84 -6.66
C LEU A 49 -4.75 4.59 -7.99
N MET A 50 -5.13 3.89 -9.06
CA MET A 50 -5.43 4.37 -10.40
C MET A 50 -6.63 3.61 -11.00
N ALA A 51 -7.10 4.05 -12.17
CA ALA A 51 -8.06 3.27 -12.95
C ALA A 51 -7.31 2.14 -13.67
N ALA A 52 -7.46 0.90 -13.19
CA ALA A 52 -6.77 -0.27 -13.70
C ALA A 52 -7.68 -1.49 -13.68
N ASP A 53 -7.52 -2.38 -14.67
CA ASP A 53 -8.25 -3.64 -14.73
C ASP A 53 -7.85 -4.55 -13.55
N PRO A 54 -8.78 -5.36 -13.01
CA PRO A 54 -8.50 -6.24 -11.86
C PRO A 54 -7.29 -7.17 -12.06
N GLU A 55 -7.09 -7.66 -13.28
CA GLU A 55 -5.97 -8.54 -13.68
C GLU A 55 -4.58 -7.90 -13.51
N LYS A 56 -4.51 -6.57 -13.35
CA LYS A 56 -3.24 -5.88 -13.09
C LYS A 56 -2.78 -5.98 -11.64
N ALA A 57 -3.61 -6.52 -10.74
CA ALA A 57 -3.32 -6.59 -9.30
C ALA A 57 -2.97 -5.23 -8.66
N ILE A 58 -3.44 -4.14 -9.27
CA ILE A 58 -3.26 -2.78 -8.75
C ILE A 58 -4.36 -2.47 -7.73
N THR A 59 -5.60 -2.88 -8.04
CA THR A 59 -6.78 -2.61 -7.21
C THR A 59 -7.21 -3.84 -6.44
N THR A 60 -7.93 -3.65 -5.33
CA THR A 60 -8.69 -4.73 -4.68
C THR A 60 -9.65 -5.34 -5.70
N HIS A 61 -9.68 -6.66 -5.78
CA HIS A 61 -10.47 -7.35 -6.79
C HIS A 61 -11.99 -7.22 -6.53
N PRO A 62 -12.83 -6.98 -7.56
CA PRO A 62 -14.27 -6.80 -7.39
C PRO A 62 -14.97 -8.01 -6.75
N ALA A 63 -14.49 -9.23 -6.97
CA ALA A 63 -15.04 -10.43 -6.33
C ALA A 63 -14.91 -10.41 -4.78
N VAL A 64 -13.76 -9.94 -4.27
CA VAL A 64 -13.53 -9.81 -2.82
C VAL A 64 -14.40 -8.70 -2.24
N VAL A 65 -14.51 -7.58 -2.95
CA VAL A 65 -15.39 -6.47 -2.55
C VAL A 65 -16.86 -6.90 -2.54
N GLU A 66 -17.32 -7.62 -3.56
CA GLU A 66 -18.69 -8.13 -3.65
C GLU A 66 -19.02 -9.10 -2.50
N ALA A 67 -18.11 -10.03 -2.18
CA ALA A 67 -18.29 -10.94 -1.05
C ALA A 67 -18.44 -10.16 0.28
N MET A 68 -17.56 -9.18 0.52
CA MET A 68 -17.62 -8.33 1.71
C MET A 68 -18.92 -7.51 1.77
N VAL A 69 -19.33 -6.91 0.65
CA VAL A 69 -20.62 -6.18 0.53
C VAL A 69 -21.78 -7.06 0.96
N ARG A 70 -21.87 -8.29 0.43
CA ARG A 70 -22.97 -9.21 0.74
C ARG A 70 -22.98 -9.63 2.21
N MET A 71 -21.81 -9.84 2.81
CA MET A 71 -21.70 -10.16 4.24
C MET A 71 -22.14 -8.99 5.13
N VAL A 72 -21.75 -7.76 4.80
CA VAL A 72 -22.22 -6.56 5.52
C VAL A 72 -23.74 -6.41 5.39
N GLN A 73 -24.30 -6.59 4.18
CA GLN A 73 -25.75 -6.53 3.95
C GLN A 73 -26.50 -7.63 4.70
N ALA A 74 -25.93 -8.84 4.81
CA ALA A 74 -26.54 -9.95 5.55
C ALA A 74 -26.68 -9.67 7.05
N LEU A 75 -25.84 -8.80 7.61
CA LEU A 75 -25.97 -8.29 8.98
C LEU A 75 -26.98 -7.13 9.10
N GLY A 76 -27.63 -6.72 8.01
CA GLY A 76 -28.55 -5.58 7.98
C GLY A 76 -27.84 -4.22 8.03
N ALA A 77 -26.54 -4.17 7.72
CA ALA A 77 -25.76 -2.92 7.65
C ALA A 77 -25.66 -2.40 6.20
N HIS A 78 -25.17 -1.17 6.06
CA HIS A 78 -25.13 -0.44 4.78
C HIS A 78 -23.68 -0.30 4.26
N PRO A 79 -23.24 -1.15 3.32
CA PRO A 79 -21.89 -1.02 2.76
C PRO A 79 -21.77 0.15 1.78
N VAL A 80 -20.69 0.92 1.94
CA VAL A 80 -20.29 2.00 1.06
C VAL A 80 -18.89 1.70 0.55
N ILE A 81 -18.71 1.59 -0.76
CA ILE A 81 -17.40 1.35 -1.38
C ILE A 81 -16.74 2.71 -1.64
N GLY A 82 -15.51 2.91 -1.15
CA GLY A 82 -14.82 4.19 -1.34
C GLY A 82 -13.30 4.12 -1.26
N ASP A 83 -12.64 5.07 -1.92
CA ASP A 83 -11.20 5.35 -1.83
C ASP A 83 -10.94 6.80 -2.29
N SER A 84 -9.82 7.38 -1.88
CA SER A 84 -9.17 8.51 -2.52
C SER A 84 -7.93 8.00 -3.24
N PRO A 85 -8.03 7.66 -4.53
CA PRO A 85 -6.88 7.20 -5.33
C PRO A 85 -5.82 8.29 -5.52
N GLY A 86 -4.59 7.88 -5.86
CA GLY A 86 -3.44 8.77 -6.07
C GLY A 86 -3.24 9.20 -7.53
N ALA A 87 -3.57 8.35 -8.49
CA ALA A 87 -3.31 8.53 -9.93
C ALA A 87 -4.56 8.85 -10.76
N VAL A 88 -5.70 9.05 -10.11
CA VAL A 88 -6.83 9.74 -10.71
C VAL A 88 -7.21 10.94 -9.83
N PRO A 89 -7.70 12.05 -10.40
CA PRO A 89 -8.17 13.17 -9.62
C PRO A 89 -9.23 12.74 -8.61
N TYR A 90 -9.14 13.23 -7.37
CA TYR A 90 -10.17 13.00 -6.36
C TYR A 90 -11.38 13.90 -6.62
N THR A 91 -12.11 13.58 -7.68
CA THR A 91 -13.34 14.24 -8.14
C THR A 91 -14.38 13.16 -8.46
N PRO A 92 -15.69 13.47 -8.50
CA PRO A 92 -16.71 12.48 -8.86
C PRO A 92 -16.43 11.81 -10.21
N GLY A 93 -15.91 12.55 -11.19
CA GLY A 93 -15.53 12.01 -12.50
C GLY A 93 -14.31 11.06 -12.44
N GLY A 94 -13.29 11.41 -11.64
CA GLY A 94 -12.12 10.55 -11.44
C GLY A 94 -12.47 9.25 -10.73
N LEU A 95 -13.29 9.32 -9.67
CA LEU A 95 -13.82 8.16 -8.95
C LEU A 95 -14.67 7.28 -9.87
N ARG A 96 -15.58 7.86 -10.66
CA ARG A 96 -16.39 7.12 -11.64
C ARG A 96 -15.52 6.34 -12.62
N ARG A 97 -14.44 6.95 -13.11
CA ARG A 97 -13.48 6.25 -13.98
C ARG A 97 -12.81 5.08 -13.25
N ALA A 98 -12.33 5.29 -12.03
CA ALA A 98 -11.67 4.25 -11.26
C ALA A 98 -12.61 3.08 -10.93
N TYR A 99 -13.83 3.35 -10.46
CA TYR A 99 -14.82 2.31 -10.17
C TYR A 99 -15.23 1.52 -11.42
N ARG A 100 -15.38 2.19 -12.56
CA ARG A 100 -15.73 1.52 -13.82
C ARG A 100 -14.63 0.57 -14.28
N VAL A 101 -13.38 1.03 -14.34
CA VAL A 101 -12.26 0.22 -14.87
C VAL A 101 -11.88 -0.91 -13.91
N SER A 102 -12.00 -0.70 -12.59
CA SER A 102 -11.77 -1.75 -11.59
C SER A 102 -12.93 -2.75 -11.43
N GLY A 103 -14.04 -2.57 -12.15
CA GLY A 103 -15.23 -3.43 -12.06
C GLY A 103 -16.10 -3.20 -10.81
N LEU A 104 -15.75 -2.25 -9.94
CA LEU A 104 -16.54 -1.95 -8.73
C LEU A 104 -17.89 -1.29 -9.04
N GLN A 105 -18.02 -0.65 -10.21
CA GLN A 105 -19.33 -0.19 -10.68
C GLN A 105 -20.30 -1.33 -10.91
N ASP A 106 -19.82 -2.47 -11.42
CA ASP A 106 -20.67 -3.63 -11.66
C ASP A 106 -21.02 -4.34 -10.36
N VAL A 107 -20.12 -4.33 -9.37
CA VAL A 107 -20.41 -4.81 -8.01
C VAL A 107 -21.57 -4.02 -7.42
N ALA A 108 -21.51 -2.69 -7.45
CA ALA A 108 -22.58 -1.82 -6.97
C ALA A 108 -23.91 -2.09 -7.70
N ALA A 109 -23.87 -2.27 -9.03
CA ALA A 109 -25.06 -2.59 -9.81
C ALA A 109 -25.70 -3.94 -9.44
N ARG A 110 -24.90 -4.98 -9.17
CA ARG A 110 -25.39 -6.32 -8.79
C ARG A 110 -25.88 -6.42 -7.35
N THR A 111 -25.34 -5.61 -6.44
CA THR A 111 -25.57 -5.72 -5.00
C THR A 111 -26.44 -4.61 -4.43
N GLY A 112 -26.60 -3.50 -5.15
CA GLY A 112 -27.22 -2.28 -4.63
C GLY A 112 -26.33 -1.51 -3.63
N ALA A 113 -25.07 -1.88 -3.47
CA ALA A 113 -24.14 -1.15 -2.59
C ALA A 113 -23.86 0.26 -3.10
N GLU A 114 -23.63 1.18 -2.16
CA GLU A 114 -23.32 2.58 -2.50
C GLU A 114 -21.87 2.71 -2.96
N LEU A 115 -21.66 3.45 -4.06
CA LEU A 115 -20.33 3.97 -4.41
C LEU A 115 -20.17 5.38 -3.87
N ASN A 116 -19.14 5.63 -3.08
CA ASN A 116 -18.84 6.97 -2.61
C ASN A 116 -18.41 7.87 -3.78
N PHE A 117 -19.15 8.95 -4.01
CA PHE A 117 -18.76 10.05 -4.89
C PHE A 117 -18.57 11.37 -4.14
N ASP A 118 -18.75 11.38 -2.81
CA ASP A 118 -18.48 12.56 -2.01
C ASP A 118 -16.97 12.80 -1.92
N THR A 119 -16.55 13.94 -2.47
CA THR A 119 -15.15 14.38 -2.47
C THR A 119 -14.86 15.46 -1.43
N THR A 120 -15.75 15.64 -0.45
CA THR A 120 -15.56 16.59 0.62
C THR A 120 -14.43 16.15 1.54
N VAL A 121 -13.60 17.13 1.92
CA VAL A 121 -12.48 16.99 2.83
C VAL A 121 -12.86 17.57 4.18
N VAL A 122 -12.54 16.85 5.25
CA VAL A 122 -12.78 17.28 6.63
C VAL A 122 -11.49 17.18 7.43
N SER A 123 -11.38 18.03 8.45
CA SER A 123 -10.23 18.06 9.36
C SER A 123 -10.54 17.21 10.59
N VAL A 124 -9.70 16.21 10.87
CA VAL A 124 -9.79 15.35 12.05
C VAL A 124 -8.67 15.69 13.03
N SER A 125 -9.04 15.87 14.29
CA SER A 125 -8.07 16.01 15.38
C SER A 125 -7.45 14.65 15.72
N ASN A 126 -6.15 14.61 15.94
CA ASN A 126 -5.41 13.40 16.30
C ASN A 126 -4.49 13.67 17.49
N PRO A 127 -5.05 13.97 18.69
CA PRO A 127 -4.25 14.32 19.86
C PRO A 127 -3.27 13.20 20.26
N ASP A 128 -3.65 11.96 20.03
CA ASP A 128 -2.87 10.75 20.34
C ASP A 128 -1.84 10.39 19.25
N GLY A 129 -1.83 11.11 18.12
CA GLY A 129 -0.81 10.93 17.08
C GLY A 129 0.58 11.32 17.58
N VAL A 130 1.62 10.57 17.24
CA VAL A 130 2.99 10.85 17.69
C VAL A 130 3.57 12.06 16.95
N LEU A 131 3.36 12.15 15.64
CA LEU A 131 3.94 13.14 14.75
C LEU A 131 2.89 14.12 14.20
N ILE A 132 1.76 13.61 13.70
CA ILE A 132 0.72 14.40 13.04
C ILE A 132 -0.51 14.50 13.96
N LYS A 133 -0.76 15.71 14.45
CA LYS A 133 -1.85 16.02 15.39
C LYS A 133 -3.18 16.38 14.73
N ARG A 134 -3.21 16.52 13.41
CA ARG A 134 -4.40 16.82 12.61
C ARG A 134 -4.24 16.31 11.19
N PHE A 135 -5.26 15.65 10.68
CA PHE A 135 -5.31 15.17 9.30
C PHE A 135 -6.46 15.81 8.53
N GLU A 136 -6.22 16.08 7.25
CA GLU A 136 -7.28 16.27 6.28
C GLU A 136 -7.59 14.92 5.64
N VAL A 137 -8.83 14.46 5.77
CA VAL A 137 -9.29 13.16 5.28
C VAL A 137 -10.59 13.31 4.51
N ILE A 138 -10.94 12.30 3.74
CA ILE A 138 -12.23 12.21 3.07
C ILE A 138 -13.35 12.06 4.11
N ARG A 139 -14.42 12.85 3.99
CA ARG A 139 -15.61 12.76 4.85
C ARG A 139 -16.14 11.34 5.08
N PRO A 140 -16.31 10.48 4.04
CA PRO A 140 -16.83 9.13 4.25
C PRO A 140 -15.98 8.26 5.19
N ALA A 141 -14.68 8.56 5.38
CA ALA A 141 -13.83 7.79 6.28
C ALA A 141 -14.07 8.08 7.77
N VAL A 142 -14.78 9.17 8.10
CA VAL A 142 -15.00 9.59 9.49
C VAL A 142 -16.47 9.67 9.87
N GLU A 143 -17.36 9.76 8.88
CA GLU A 143 -18.81 9.69 9.09
C GLU A 143 -19.37 8.27 9.00
N ALA A 144 -18.59 7.30 8.52
CA ALA A 144 -18.97 5.90 8.61
C ALA A 144 -18.89 5.42 10.07
N ASP A 145 -19.85 4.61 10.50
CA ASP A 145 -19.85 3.99 11.83
C ASP A 145 -18.72 2.97 11.95
N VAL A 146 -18.40 2.29 10.83
CA VAL A 146 -17.34 1.28 10.76
C VAL A 146 -16.53 1.48 9.49
N LEU A 147 -15.20 1.45 9.62
CA LEU A 147 -14.27 1.42 8.49
C LEU A 147 -13.61 0.05 8.40
N ILE A 148 -13.80 -0.63 7.26
CA ILE A 148 -13.10 -1.87 6.90
C ILE A 148 -12.13 -1.56 5.76
N SER A 149 -10.83 -1.69 6.02
CA SER A 149 -9.78 -1.48 5.01
C SER A 149 -9.58 -2.74 4.20
N MET A 150 -9.63 -2.66 2.87
CA MET A 150 -9.48 -3.81 1.98
C MET A 150 -8.21 -3.69 1.11
N PRO A 151 -7.00 -3.81 1.69
CA PRO A 151 -5.74 -3.64 0.96
C PRO A 151 -5.52 -4.74 -0.08
N LYS A 152 -4.66 -4.43 -1.05
CA LYS A 152 -4.08 -5.42 -1.96
C LYS A 152 -2.70 -5.85 -1.46
N LEU A 153 -2.39 -7.14 -1.50
CA LEU A 153 -1.03 -7.62 -1.27
C LEU A 153 -0.13 -7.18 -2.43
N LYS A 154 0.70 -6.16 -2.20
CA LYS A 154 1.63 -5.68 -3.22
C LYS A 154 2.86 -4.97 -2.66
N THR A 155 3.94 -5.07 -3.41
CA THR A 155 5.18 -4.33 -3.16
C THR A 155 5.03 -2.85 -3.52
N HIS A 156 6.00 -2.04 -3.08
CA HIS A 156 5.98 -0.60 -3.27
C HIS A 156 7.39 -0.02 -3.42
N MET A 157 7.64 0.87 -4.38
CA MET A 157 8.99 1.42 -4.59
C MET A 157 9.52 2.26 -3.43
N PHE A 158 8.69 3.12 -2.83
CA PHE A 158 9.12 3.92 -1.67
C PHE A 158 9.14 3.14 -0.36
N THR A 159 7.98 2.62 0.10
CA THR A 159 7.84 1.97 1.41
C THR A 159 8.08 0.46 1.42
N TRP A 160 8.51 -0.09 0.28
CA TRP A 160 8.76 -1.52 0.03
C TRP A 160 7.55 -2.45 0.02
N PHE A 161 6.55 -2.16 0.84
CA PHE A 161 5.28 -2.86 0.90
C PHE A 161 4.12 -1.85 0.96
N THR A 162 2.97 -2.24 0.42
CA THR A 162 1.73 -1.46 0.54
C THR A 162 0.97 -1.89 1.81
N GLY A 163 0.42 -3.10 1.83
CA GLY A 163 -0.22 -3.63 3.03
C GLY A 163 -1.44 -2.85 3.54
N ALA A 164 -1.96 -3.33 4.67
CA ALA A 164 -3.07 -2.76 5.42
C ALA A 164 -2.77 -1.35 5.92
N THR A 165 -1.55 -1.13 6.42
CA THR A 165 -1.17 0.15 7.01
C THR A 165 -1.14 1.27 5.97
N LYS A 166 -0.48 1.06 4.83
CA LYS A 166 -0.37 2.11 3.80
C LYS A 166 -1.64 2.27 2.97
N ASN A 167 -2.50 1.25 2.88
CA ASN A 167 -3.77 1.37 2.13
C ASN A 167 -4.66 2.51 2.68
N LEU A 168 -4.55 2.80 3.97
CA LEU A 168 -5.27 3.91 4.60
C LEU A 168 -4.76 5.29 4.19
N PHE A 169 -3.57 5.40 3.60
CA PHE A 169 -3.18 6.66 2.94
C PHE A 169 -4.15 7.06 1.83
N GLY A 170 -4.93 6.12 1.30
CA GLY A 170 -6.07 6.38 0.43
C GLY A 170 -7.27 7.05 1.09
N VAL A 171 -7.23 7.43 2.38
CA VAL A 171 -8.23 8.34 2.97
C VAL A 171 -7.76 9.80 2.95
N VAL A 172 -6.49 10.05 2.61
CA VAL A 172 -5.95 11.40 2.41
C VAL A 172 -6.35 11.88 1.00
N PRO A 173 -7.01 13.04 0.84
CA PRO A 173 -7.57 13.47 -0.45
C PRO A 173 -6.49 13.95 -1.44
N GLY A 174 -6.54 13.42 -2.67
CA GLY A 174 -5.84 13.99 -3.84
C GLY A 174 -4.42 14.50 -3.59
N VAL A 175 -4.22 15.82 -3.80
CA VAL A 175 -2.91 16.50 -3.74
C VAL A 175 -2.30 16.57 -2.35
N ALA A 176 -3.08 16.40 -1.28
CA ALA A 176 -2.54 16.36 0.08
C ALA A 176 -1.53 15.22 0.24
N LYS A 177 -1.73 14.10 -0.48
CA LYS A 177 -0.77 12.99 -0.54
C LYS A 177 0.61 13.44 -1.06
N VAL A 178 0.63 14.26 -2.11
CA VAL A 178 1.85 14.84 -2.66
C VAL A 178 2.53 15.72 -1.61
N GLY A 179 1.75 16.54 -0.89
CA GLY A 179 2.24 17.36 0.21
C GLY A 179 2.95 16.56 1.31
N TYR A 180 2.39 15.41 1.73
CA TYR A 180 3.04 14.53 2.71
C TYR A 180 4.36 13.95 2.20
N HIS A 181 4.44 13.52 0.94
CA HIS A 181 5.70 13.05 0.37
C HIS A 181 6.77 14.16 0.29
N GLY A 182 6.38 15.41 0.09
CA GLY A 182 7.29 16.55 0.13
C GLY A 182 7.77 16.92 1.54
N LYS A 183 6.86 16.93 2.52
CA LYS A 183 7.14 17.34 3.91
C LYS A 183 7.81 16.24 4.73
N LEU A 184 7.57 14.97 4.39
CA LEU A 184 8.08 13.79 5.09
C LEU A 184 8.87 12.89 4.12
N PRO A 185 10.02 13.38 3.60
CA PRO A 185 10.78 12.68 2.56
C PRO A 185 11.53 11.44 3.08
N THR A 186 11.67 11.29 4.41
CA THR A 186 12.36 10.16 5.03
C THR A 186 11.35 9.06 5.42
N LEU A 187 11.74 7.80 5.24
CA LEU A 187 10.86 6.64 5.45
C LEU A 187 10.39 6.50 6.90
N ASP A 188 11.25 6.81 7.87
CA ASP A 188 10.94 6.82 9.30
C ASP A 188 9.80 7.79 9.62
N ARG A 189 9.88 9.04 9.16
CA ARG A 189 8.83 10.04 9.40
C ARG A 189 7.55 9.74 8.64
N PHE A 190 7.67 9.24 7.40
CA PHE A 190 6.51 8.82 6.62
C PHE A 190 5.80 7.63 7.28
N ALA A 191 6.56 6.69 7.84
CA ALA A 191 6.03 5.57 8.61
C ALA A 191 5.26 6.03 9.86
N GLU A 192 5.84 6.91 10.68
CA GLU A 192 5.15 7.46 11.86
C GLU A 192 3.84 8.17 11.47
N MET A 193 3.83 8.91 10.35
CA MET A 193 2.60 9.54 9.83
C MET A 193 1.53 8.51 9.43
N LEU A 194 1.91 7.40 8.78
CA LEU A 194 0.94 6.37 8.42
C LEU A 194 0.31 5.70 9.66
N LEU A 195 1.10 5.46 10.70
CA LEU A 195 0.60 4.93 11.96
C LEU A 195 -0.31 5.96 12.66
N ASP A 196 0.05 7.25 12.64
CA ASP A 196 -0.84 8.31 13.15
C ASP A 196 -2.16 8.38 12.39
N LEU A 197 -2.17 8.12 11.09
CA LEU A 197 -3.38 8.10 10.28
C LEU A 197 -4.32 6.97 10.72
N ILE A 198 -3.79 5.78 11.07
CA ILE A 198 -4.59 4.70 11.67
C ILE A 198 -5.23 5.16 12.98
N VAL A 199 -4.48 5.84 13.85
CA VAL A 199 -5.02 6.38 15.11
C VAL A 199 -6.15 7.38 14.85
N ALA A 200 -6.02 8.19 13.80
CA ALA A 200 -7.02 9.20 13.45
C ALA A 200 -8.33 8.59 12.90
N VAL A 201 -8.27 7.57 12.05
CA VAL A 201 -9.46 7.00 11.36
C VAL A 201 -9.96 5.68 11.93
N ARG A 202 -9.20 5.05 12.83
CA ARG A 202 -9.59 3.87 13.63
C ARG A 202 -10.32 2.77 12.82
N PRO A 203 -9.67 2.16 11.80
CA PRO A 203 -10.22 0.99 11.12
C PRO A 203 -10.62 -0.10 12.12
N ALA A 204 -11.78 -0.71 11.94
CA ALA A 204 -12.22 -1.83 12.78
C ALA A 204 -11.59 -3.15 12.34
N LEU A 205 -11.38 -3.30 11.02
CA LEU A 205 -10.93 -4.53 10.40
C LEU A 205 -10.15 -4.25 9.12
N HIS A 206 -9.19 -5.11 8.82
CA HIS A 206 -8.44 -5.14 7.58
C HIS A 206 -8.62 -6.49 6.89
N VAL A 207 -8.99 -6.50 5.61
CA VAL A 207 -9.16 -7.71 4.78
C VAL A 207 -8.28 -7.59 3.53
N MET A 208 -7.14 -8.26 3.54
CA MET A 208 -6.15 -8.20 2.47
C MET A 208 -6.47 -9.19 1.34
N ASP A 209 -6.64 -8.65 0.15
CA ASP A 209 -6.71 -9.42 -1.10
C ASP A 209 -5.29 -9.79 -1.55
N GLY A 210 -4.91 -11.04 -1.32
CA GLY A 210 -3.67 -11.65 -1.75
C GLY A 210 -3.86 -12.79 -2.77
N VAL A 211 -5.04 -12.94 -3.38
CA VAL A 211 -5.29 -14.03 -4.35
C VAL A 211 -4.38 -13.84 -5.57
N LEU A 212 -4.44 -12.67 -6.19
CA LEU A 212 -3.47 -12.22 -7.20
C LEU A 212 -2.70 -11.03 -6.63
N ALA A 213 -1.52 -11.25 -6.06
CA ALA A 213 -0.66 -10.20 -5.54
C ALA A 213 0.08 -9.42 -6.64
N MET A 214 0.85 -8.39 -6.25
CA MET A 214 1.80 -7.71 -7.14
C MET A 214 3.23 -7.73 -6.57
N GLU A 215 4.17 -8.20 -7.38
CA GLU A 215 5.59 -8.25 -7.09
C GLU A 215 6.41 -7.25 -7.93
N GLY A 216 7.66 -7.04 -7.53
CA GLY A 216 8.63 -6.21 -8.24
C GLY A 216 8.43 -4.72 -8.01
N ASP A 217 8.58 -3.93 -9.08
CA ASP A 217 8.55 -2.46 -9.03
C ASP A 217 7.10 -1.93 -9.07
N GLY A 218 6.31 -2.31 -8.06
CA GLY A 218 4.97 -1.83 -7.80
C GLY A 218 4.93 -0.45 -7.13
N PRO A 219 3.75 0.14 -6.89
CA PRO A 219 2.43 -0.49 -6.88
C PRO A 219 1.58 -0.22 -8.14
N GLY A 220 2.17 0.42 -9.17
CA GLY A 220 1.51 0.78 -10.43
C GLY A 220 1.80 -0.20 -11.56
N LEU A 221 1.69 0.26 -12.80
CA LEU A 221 1.79 -0.59 -14.01
C LEU A 221 3.17 -1.24 -14.26
N ARG A 222 4.21 -0.83 -13.52
CA ARG A 222 5.55 -1.44 -13.56
C ARG A 222 5.66 -2.69 -12.66
N GLY A 223 4.74 -2.87 -11.73
CA GLY A 223 4.62 -4.09 -10.94
C GLY A 223 4.11 -5.25 -11.80
N ARG A 224 4.35 -6.48 -11.33
CA ARG A 224 3.93 -7.70 -12.03
C ARG A 224 2.92 -8.46 -11.19
N PRO A 225 1.75 -8.81 -11.74
CA PRO A 225 0.83 -9.73 -11.07
C PRO A 225 1.54 -11.06 -10.76
N ARG A 226 1.32 -11.56 -9.55
CA ARG A 226 1.86 -12.82 -9.05
C ARG A 226 0.74 -13.53 -8.29
N HIS A 227 0.35 -14.70 -8.76
CA HIS A 227 -0.62 -15.51 -8.03
C HIS A 227 -0.05 -15.90 -6.67
N ALA A 228 -0.83 -15.65 -5.63
CA ALA A 228 -0.46 -15.87 -4.24
C ALA A 228 -1.53 -16.69 -3.49
N GLY A 229 -2.79 -16.65 -3.94
CA GLY A 229 -3.81 -17.62 -3.58
C GLY A 229 -4.30 -17.53 -2.13
N VAL A 230 -4.31 -16.33 -1.53
CA VAL A 230 -4.67 -16.15 -0.13
C VAL A 230 -5.56 -14.94 0.14
N LEU A 231 -6.37 -15.05 1.19
CA LEU A 231 -6.99 -13.92 1.88
C LEU A 231 -6.44 -13.87 3.31
N LEU A 232 -6.17 -12.65 3.78
CA LEU A 232 -5.78 -12.43 5.17
C LEU A 232 -6.70 -11.42 5.83
N ALA A 233 -6.98 -11.58 7.12
CA ALA A 233 -7.71 -10.56 7.87
C ALA A 233 -7.20 -10.40 9.31
N SER A 234 -7.28 -9.17 9.82
CA SER A 234 -7.00 -8.84 11.21
C SER A 234 -7.55 -7.47 11.58
N SER A 235 -7.85 -7.24 12.86
CA SER A 235 -8.10 -5.90 13.40
C SER A 235 -6.80 -5.12 13.67
N ASN A 236 -5.63 -5.73 13.51
CA ASN A 236 -4.32 -5.12 13.71
C ASN A 236 -3.55 -5.02 12.38
N ALA A 237 -3.44 -3.80 11.86
CA ALA A 237 -2.76 -3.54 10.59
C ALA A 237 -1.29 -3.97 10.59
N ALA A 238 -0.57 -3.78 11.70
CA ALA A 238 0.85 -4.09 11.79
C ALA A 238 1.09 -5.61 11.81
N ALA A 239 0.28 -6.35 12.58
CA ALA A 239 0.34 -7.81 12.59
C ALA A 239 0.00 -8.41 11.22
N LEU A 240 -1.05 -7.88 10.56
CA LEU A 240 -1.44 -8.31 9.22
C LEU A 240 -0.31 -8.07 8.20
N ASP A 241 0.33 -6.90 8.26
CA ASP A 241 1.43 -6.55 7.37
C ASP A 241 2.69 -7.39 7.66
N ALA A 242 2.96 -7.72 8.93
CA ALA A 242 4.09 -8.57 9.31
C ALA A 242 3.92 -10.01 8.76
N VAL A 243 2.75 -10.62 8.92
CA VAL A 243 2.44 -11.93 8.35
C VAL A 243 2.51 -11.88 6.83
N ALA A 244 1.92 -10.87 6.19
CA ALA A 244 1.95 -10.74 4.73
C ALA A 244 3.38 -10.54 4.18
N CYS A 245 4.25 -9.84 4.91
CA CYS A 245 5.66 -9.68 4.56
C CYS A 245 6.42 -11.02 4.66
N ASP A 246 6.19 -11.78 5.73
CA ASP A 246 6.79 -13.10 5.93
C ASP A 246 6.44 -14.08 4.79
N LEU A 247 5.15 -14.12 4.40
CA LEU A 247 4.67 -14.97 3.29
C LEU A 247 5.38 -14.72 1.96
N ILE A 248 5.74 -13.46 1.68
CA ILE A 248 6.46 -13.08 0.44
C ILE A 248 7.99 -13.10 0.59
N GLY A 249 8.52 -13.61 1.71
CA GLY A 249 9.95 -13.67 1.98
C GLY A 249 10.58 -12.29 2.21
N LEU A 250 9.80 -11.32 2.67
CA LEU A 250 10.29 -10.02 3.11
C LEU A 250 10.35 -10.02 4.64
N ASP A 251 11.56 -10.02 5.19
CA ASP A 251 11.76 -9.81 6.64
C ASP A 251 11.01 -8.54 7.10
N PRO A 252 9.97 -8.67 7.94
CA PRO A 252 9.16 -7.56 8.41
C PRO A 252 9.97 -6.47 9.09
N MET A 253 11.05 -6.83 9.78
CA MET A 253 11.91 -5.88 10.48
C MET A 253 12.78 -5.04 9.55
N ARG A 254 12.75 -5.29 8.23
CA ARG A 254 13.35 -4.39 7.25
C ARG A 254 12.44 -3.20 6.93
N LEU A 255 11.16 -3.23 7.25
CA LEU A 255 10.25 -2.11 7.00
C LEU A 255 10.30 -1.12 8.16
N GLU A 256 10.69 0.12 7.89
CA GLU A 256 10.63 1.24 8.85
C GLU A 256 9.23 1.37 9.47
N LEU A 257 8.19 1.05 8.68
CA LEU A 257 6.81 1.05 9.13
C LEU A 257 6.54 0.05 10.25
N LEU A 258 7.04 -1.18 10.10
CA LEU A 258 6.83 -2.22 11.10
C LEU A 258 7.77 -2.02 12.29
N GLN A 259 8.99 -1.53 12.09
CA GLN A 259 9.85 -1.08 13.20
C GLN A 259 9.19 0.02 14.02
N ALA A 260 8.56 1.01 13.38
CA ALA A 260 7.80 2.05 14.07
C ALA A 260 6.62 1.47 14.85
N ALA A 261 5.92 0.49 14.28
CA ALA A 261 4.83 -0.21 14.97
C ALA A 261 5.32 -0.99 16.21
N VAL A 262 6.53 -1.57 16.19
CA VAL A 262 7.15 -2.18 17.40
C VAL A 262 7.37 -1.12 18.47
N ARG A 263 7.94 0.04 18.11
CA ARG A 263 8.18 1.14 19.08
C ARG A 263 6.89 1.64 19.73
N ARG A 264 5.75 1.50 19.05
CA ARG A 264 4.42 1.85 19.57
C ARG A 264 3.72 0.71 20.31
N GLY A 265 4.34 -0.47 20.41
CA GLY A 265 3.74 -1.64 21.05
C GLY A 265 2.54 -2.23 20.29
N TRP A 266 2.48 -2.04 18.97
CA TRP A 266 1.38 -2.56 18.14
C TRP A 266 1.60 -4.02 17.74
N TRP A 267 2.86 -4.46 17.76
CA TRP A 267 3.24 -5.86 17.63
C TRP A 267 4.63 -6.07 18.26
N SER A 268 5.02 -7.32 18.49
CA SER A 268 6.25 -7.66 19.21
C SER A 268 7.57 -7.47 18.44
N GLY A 269 7.51 -7.42 17.11
CA GLY A 269 8.70 -7.47 16.24
C GLY A 269 9.11 -8.88 15.80
N ARG A 270 8.40 -9.91 16.26
CA ARG A 270 8.60 -11.31 15.85
C ARG A 270 7.30 -11.88 15.29
N VAL A 271 7.36 -12.46 14.10
CA VAL A 271 6.17 -13.06 13.45
C VAL A 271 5.67 -14.26 14.25
N GLU A 272 6.58 -14.97 14.93
CA GLU A 272 6.28 -16.15 15.76
C GLU A 272 5.39 -15.83 16.96
N ASP A 273 5.36 -14.58 17.40
CA ASP A 273 4.48 -14.16 18.50
C ASP A 273 3.06 -13.84 18.01
N ILE A 274 2.85 -13.75 16.68
CA ILE A 274 1.54 -13.50 16.06
C ILE A 274 0.79 -14.82 15.96
N GLU A 275 -0.41 -14.87 16.53
CA GLU A 275 -1.31 -15.99 16.40
C GLU A 275 -1.92 -16.02 14.98
N VAL A 276 -1.48 -16.97 14.16
CA VAL A 276 -2.04 -17.19 12.83
C VAL A 276 -3.11 -18.27 12.88
N LEU A 277 -4.34 -17.92 12.52
CA LEU A 277 -5.49 -18.82 12.45
C LEU A 277 -5.76 -19.25 11.01
N GLY A 278 -6.18 -20.50 10.81
CA GLY A 278 -6.44 -21.08 9.49
C GLY A 278 -5.26 -21.91 9.01
N ALA A 279 -4.78 -21.64 7.80
CA ALA A 279 -3.68 -22.38 7.21
C ALA A 279 -2.33 -22.05 7.86
N GLN A 280 -1.44 -23.03 7.91
CA GLN A 280 -0.09 -22.84 8.43
C GLN A 280 0.74 -22.03 7.43
N ARG A 281 1.59 -21.12 7.95
CA ARG A 281 2.41 -20.22 7.12
C ARG A 281 3.39 -21.00 6.24
N GLU A 282 3.91 -22.12 6.74
CA GLU A 282 4.87 -22.96 6.04
C GLU A 282 4.27 -23.59 4.78
N ASP A 283 2.95 -23.86 4.81
CA ASP A 283 2.20 -24.45 3.71
C ASP A 283 1.87 -23.43 2.61
N ILE A 284 1.98 -22.12 2.91
CA ILE A 284 1.63 -21.02 1.99
C ILE A 284 2.80 -20.04 1.80
N SER A 285 4.03 -20.53 1.84
CA SER A 285 5.18 -19.70 1.45
C SER A 285 5.13 -19.38 -0.06
N LEU A 286 5.49 -18.15 -0.44
CA LEU A 286 5.57 -17.72 -1.84
C LEU A 286 7.04 -17.56 -2.26
N PRO A 287 7.80 -18.65 -2.41
CA PRO A 287 9.22 -18.57 -2.77
C PRO A 287 9.40 -17.88 -4.13
N GLY A 288 10.46 -17.08 -4.21
CA GLY A 288 10.79 -16.34 -5.42
C GLY A 288 9.86 -15.16 -5.72
N PHE A 289 9.10 -14.68 -4.73
CA PHE A 289 8.40 -13.40 -4.83
C PHE A 289 9.42 -12.27 -5.05
N LYS A 290 9.23 -11.47 -6.10
CA LYS A 290 10.18 -10.40 -6.43
C LYS A 290 9.96 -9.18 -5.55
N LEU A 291 10.97 -8.80 -4.78
CA LEU A 291 10.94 -7.56 -3.99
C LEU A 291 11.31 -6.34 -4.85
N PRO A 292 10.90 -5.11 -4.46
CA PRO A 292 11.24 -3.89 -5.18
C PRO A 292 12.73 -3.73 -5.43
N SER A 293 13.09 -3.24 -6.60
CA SER A 293 14.48 -2.97 -6.95
C SER A 293 15.09 -1.86 -6.07
N SER A 294 14.30 -0.93 -5.55
CA SER A 294 14.74 0.10 -4.59
C SER A 294 15.14 -0.45 -3.22
N MET A 295 14.80 -1.69 -2.91
CA MET A 295 15.10 -2.28 -1.63
C MET A 295 16.57 -2.70 -1.55
N ALA A 296 17.34 -1.95 -0.75
CA ALA A 296 18.72 -2.34 -0.45
C ALA A 296 18.73 -3.59 0.44
N LYS A 297 19.41 -4.66 0.00
CA LYS A 297 19.46 -5.94 0.75
C LYS A 297 20.20 -5.85 2.09
N ASN A 298 21.08 -4.87 2.29
CA ASN A 298 21.92 -4.85 3.48
C ASN A 298 22.43 -3.44 3.84
N PRO A 299 21.75 -2.69 4.72
CA PRO A 299 22.28 -1.44 5.29
C PRO A 299 23.59 -1.67 6.06
N ARG A 300 23.75 -2.87 6.65
CA ARG A 300 24.87 -3.29 7.51
C ARG A 300 26.02 -3.97 6.78
N ALA A 301 26.05 -3.95 5.43
CA ALA A 301 27.19 -4.49 4.68
C ALA A 301 28.49 -3.72 4.98
N PHE A 302 28.37 -2.43 5.32
CA PHE A 302 29.49 -1.60 5.75
C PHE A 302 29.93 -1.88 7.19
N ASP A 303 29.03 -2.31 8.08
CA ASP A 303 29.39 -2.68 9.47
C ASP A 303 30.37 -3.86 9.50
N ARG A 304 30.31 -4.77 8.51
CA ARG A 304 31.26 -5.88 8.36
C ARG A 304 32.63 -5.47 7.84
N LEU A 305 32.79 -4.26 7.29
CA LEU A 305 34.07 -3.76 6.79
C LEU A 305 34.90 -3.08 7.87
N GLY A 306 34.40 -2.95 9.12
CA GLY A 306 35.21 -2.57 10.29
C GLY A 306 35.90 -1.20 10.20
N VAL A 307 35.49 -0.35 9.26
CA VAL A 307 36.13 0.95 9.01
C VAL A 307 35.03 1.98 8.84
N VAL A 308 35.14 3.08 9.59
CA VAL A 308 34.24 4.23 9.68
C VAL A 308 33.19 4.10 10.80
N SER A 309 33.25 5.01 11.78
CA SER A 309 32.24 5.12 12.85
C SER A 309 30.84 5.34 12.27
N GLU A 310 29.80 4.81 12.91
CA GLU A 310 28.39 4.92 12.46
C GLU A 310 28.03 6.37 12.05
N ARG A 311 28.46 7.36 12.84
CA ARG A 311 28.25 8.79 12.56
C ARG A 311 28.94 9.29 11.29
N MET A 312 30.13 8.80 10.98
CA MET A 312 30.90 9.21 9.81
C MET A 312 30.44 8.46 8.56
N ALA A 313 29.98 7.22 8.71
CA ALA A 313 29.26 6.49 7.67
C ALA A 313 27.93 7.18 7.36
N GLU A 314 27.13 7.54 8.37
CA GLU A 314 25.90 8.33 8.21
C GLU A 314 26.14 9.71 7.58
N TRP A 315 27.24 10.40 7.91
CA TRP A 315 27.60 11.69 7.30
C TRP A 315 28.05 11.55 5.84
N LEU A 316 28.88 10.56 5.52
CA LEU A 316 29.32 10.25 4.15
C LEU A 316 28.17 9.73 3.29
N ILE A 317 27.33 8.83 3.83
CA ILE A 317 26.12 8.32 3.21
C ILE A 317 25.07 9.43 3.10
N GLY A 318 24.97 10.34 4.07
CA GLY A 318 24.06 11.49 4.02
C GLY A 318 24.34 12.44 2.86
N ARG A 319 25.63 12.65 2.51
CA ARG A 319 26.06 13.41 1.32
C ARG A 319 25.99 12.62 0.01
N THR A 320 25.96 11.29 0.07
CA THR A 320 25.97 10.40 -1.11
C THR A 320 24.73 9.51 -1.23
N ARG A 321 23.66 9.81 -0.47
CA ARG A 321 22.45 8.98 -0.32
C ARG A 321 21.77 8.69 -1.66
N TYR A 322 21.89 9.64 -2.59
CA TYR A 322 21.37 9.57 -3.95
C TYR A 322 22.22 8.73 -4.93
N SER A 323 23.46 8.41 -4.57
CA SER A 323 24.39 7.64 -5.43
C SER A 323 24.06 6.14 -5.46
N PHE A 324 23.45 5.63 -4.38
CA PHE A 324 23.13 4.21 -4.21
C PHE A 324 21.62 3.91 -4.32
N THR A 325 20.78 4.90 -4.05
CA THR A 325 19.34 4.82 -4.28
C THR A 325 19.08 4.88 -5.79
N PRO A 326 18.29 3.97 -6.40
CA PRO A 326 18.02 4.05 -7.83
C PRO A 326 17.17 5.28 -8.15
N ARG A 327 17.29 5.78 -9.38
CA ARG A 327 16.59 7.00 -9.83
C ARG A 327 15.46 6.67 -10.79
N PRO A 328 14.32 7.39 -10.72
CA PRO A 328 13.32 7.31 -11.77
C PRO A 328 13.88 7.87 -13.08
N GLU A 329 13.67 7.18 -14.19
CA GLU A 329 14.12 7.58 -15.51
C GLU A 329 12.98 7.44 -16.53
N PRO A 330 12.32 8.55 -16.92
CA PRO A 330 11.33 8.54 -17.99
C PRO A 330 11.92 8.08 -19.32
N GLN A 331 11.22 7.19 -19.99
CA GLN A 331 11.57 6.61 -21.27
C GLN A 331 10.88 7.39 -22.39
N ALA A 332 11.65 8.17 -23.15
CA ALA A 332 11.12 9.08 -24.17
C ALA A 332 10.28 8.38 -25.26
N HIS A 333 10.59 7.12 -25.58
CA HIS A 333 9.86 6.33 -26.58
C HIS A 333 8.50 5.80 -26.10
N ILE A 334 8.21 5.85 -24.79
CA ILE A 334 6.94 5.43 -24.18
C ILE A 334 6.14 6.65 -23.68
N CYS A 335 6.85 7.68 -23.21
CA CYS A 335 6.22 8.84 -22.58
C CYS A 335 5.36 9.65 -23.56
N THR A 336 4.10 9.86 -23.22
CA THR A 336 3.15 10.66 -24.01
C THR A 336 3.19 12.16 -23.70
N GLY A 337 3.91 12.57 -22.65
CA GLY A 337 3.98 13.96 -22.20
C GLY A 337 2.73 14.45 -21.47
N CYS A 338 1.93 13.56 -20.89
CA CYS A 338 0.63 13.86 -20.25
C CYS A 338 0.68 14.72 -18.98
N LYS A 339 1.87 15.03 -18.45
CA LYS A 339 2.12 15.87 -17.26
C LYS A 339 1.63 15.34 -15.90
N LEU A 340 1.08 14.12 -15.81
CA LEU A 340 0.67 13.55 -14.52
C LEU A 340 1.83 13.48 -13.51
N CYS A 341 3.01 13.05 -13.94
CA CYS A 341 4.21 13.02 -13.09
C CYS A 341 4.68 14.43 -12.67
N VAL A 342 4.50 15.44 -13.53
CA VAL A 342 4.84 16.84 -13.23
C VAL A 342 3.95 17.34 -12.10
N ASN A 343 2.63 17.14 -12.23
CA ASN A 343 1.64 17.58 -11.26
C ASN A 343 1.78 16.85 -9.91
N ALA A 344 2.26 15.60 -9.93
CA ALA A 344 2.46 14.79 -8.74
C ALA A 344 3.87 14.91 -8.13
N CYS A 345 4.74 15.78 -8.65
CA CYS A 345 6.08 15.96 -8.11
C CYS A 345 6.08 17.00 -6.98
N PRO A 346 6.30 16.61 -5.71
CA PRO A 346 6.28 17.56 -4.59
C PRO A 346 7.42 18.59 -4.65
N GLN A 347 8.51 18.26 -5.34
CA GLN A 347 9.69 19.12 -5.48
C GLN A 347 9.71 19.90 -6.80
N GLN A 348 8.65 19.77 -7.61
CA GLN A 348 8.59 20.37 -8.95
C GLN A 348 9.81 20.04 -9.83
N ALA A 349 10.43 18.89 -9.56
CA ALA A 349 11.68 18.45 -10.20
C ALA A 349 11.46 17.83 -11.58
N ILE A 350 10.28 17.93 -12.19
CA ILE A 350 9.95 17.28 -13.46
C ILE A 350 9.42 18.32 -14.44
N THR A 351 9.98 18.35 -15.64
CA THR A 351 9.53 19.21 -16.75
C THR A 351 9.21 18.37 -17.98
N ILE A 352 8.44 18.92 -18.93
CA ILE A 352 8.25 18.29 -20.24
C ILE A 352 9.17 18.96 -21.25
N ARG A 353 10.01 18.18 -21.93
CA ARG A 353 10.86 18.61 -23.04
C ARG A 353 10.66 17.66 -24.21
N ASN A 354 10.51 18.16 -25.44
CA ASN A 354 10.30 17.32 -26.63
C ASN A 354 9.25 16.21 -26.41
N ARG A 355 8.10 16.61 -25.84
CA ARG A 355 6.96 15.73 -25.50
C ARG A 355 7.24 14.57 -24.51
N HIS A 356 8.38 14.54 -23.82
CA HIS A 356 8.65 13.57 -22.76
C HIS A 356 9.01 14.24 -21.44
N ALA A 357 8.80 13.52 -20.33
CA ALA A 357 9.17 13.98 -19.00
C ALA A 357 10.68 13.93 -18.79
N VAL A 358 11.25 14.96 -18.20
CA VAL A 358 12.66 15.05 -17.81
C VAL A 358 12.72 15.39 -16.32
N ILE A 359 13.43 14.56 -15.56
CA ILE A 359 13.59 14.71 -14.11
C ILE A 359 14.92 15.39 -13.81
N ASP A 360 14.87 16.47 -13.04
CA ASP A 360 16.03 17.07 -12.40
C ASP A 360 16.44 16.23 -11.19
N ASP A 361 17.50 15.45 -11.37
CA ASP A 361 17.98 14.52 -10.36
C ASP A 361 18.48 15.22 -9.09
N LYS A 362 18.94 16.48 -9.19
CA LYS A 362 19.44 17.22 -8.02
C LYS A 362 18.31 17.57 -7.05
N ASN A 363 17.13 17.87 -7.59
CA ASN A 363 15.94 18.23 -6.82
C ASN A 363 15.02 17.04 -6.55
N CYS A 364 15.30 15.86 -7.13
CA CYS A 364 14.47 14.67 -6.96
C CYS A 364 14.73 13.99 -5.61
N ILE A 365 13.73 13.99 -4.73
CA ILE A 365 13.79 13.29 -3.43
C ILE A 365 13.60 11.76 -3.51
N ARG A 366 13.54 11.19 -4.71
CA ARG A 366 13.37 9.73 -4.94
C ARG A 366 12.13 9.14 -4.22
N CYS A 367 11.03 9.88 -4.17
CA CYS A 367 9.73 9.39 -3.65
C CYS A 367 9.01 8.42 -4.61
N TYR A 368 9.48 8.32 -5.86
CA TYR A 368 8.94 7.47 -6.93
C TYR A 368 7.49 7.72 -7.36
N CYS A 369 6.78 8.74 -6.86
CA CYS A 369 5.40 9.05 -7.30
C CYS A 369 5.25 9.12 -8.84
N CYS A 370 6.25 9.66 -9.55
CA CYS A 370 6.24 9.70 -11.02
C CYS A 370 6.21 8.31 -11.69
N HIS A 371 6.81 7.30 -11.06
CA HIS A 371 6.80 5.91 -11.49
C HIS A 371 5.46 5.24 -11.17
N GLU A 372 4.93 5.47 -9.97
CA GLU A 372 3.69 4.85 -9.51
C GLU A 372 2.47 5.33 -10.29
N LEU A 373 2.46 6.61 -10.67
CA LEU A 373 1.30 7.29 -11.25
C LEU A 373 1.32 7.34 -12.78
N CYS A 374 2.37 6.82 -13.43
CA CYS A 374 2.51 6.89 -14.89
C CYS A 374 1.53 5.92 -15.58
N PRO A 375 0.55 6.41 -16.37
CA PRO A 375 -0.45 5.54 -17.01
C PRO A 375 0.12 4.73 -18.18
N GLU A 376 1.29 5.10 -18.69
CA GLU A 376 1.97 4.43 -19.80
C GLU A 376 3.09 3.49 -19.30
N ALA A 377 3.27 3.37 -17.98
CA ALA A 377 4.45 2.73 -17.39
C ALA A 377 5.77 3.31 -17.93
N ALA A 378 5.82 4.58 -18.33
CA ALA A 378 6.97 5.17 -19.03
C ALA A 378 8.17 5.51 -18.13
N VAL A 379 8.09 5.39 -16.81
CA VAL A 379 9.17 5.77 -15.89
C VAL A 379 9.85 4.56 -15.29
N ASP A 380 11.08 4.29 -15.70
CA ASP A 380 11.89 3.15 -15.24
C ASP A 380 12.70 3.47 -13.99
N ILE A 381 13.32 2.45 -13.40
CA ILE A 381 14.17 2.55 -12.21
C ILE A 381 15.60 2.21 -12.61
N ARG A 382 16.47 3.22 -12.65
CA ARG A 382 17.86 3.07 -13.10
C ARG A 382 18.84 3.21 -11.95
N PHE A 383 19.77 2.26 -11.89
CA PHE A 383 20.92 2.29 -10.99
C PHE A 383 22.10 3.03 -11.64
N SER A 384 22.87 3.75 -10.83
CA SER A 384 24.17 4.30 -11.23
C SER A 384 25.12 3.16 -11.65
N PRO A 385 26.17 3.41 -12.47
CA PRO A 385 27.16 2.39 -12.82
C PRO A 385 27.77 1.71 -11.59
N LEU A 386 28.08 2.50 -10.55
CA LEU A 386 28.54 2.02 -9.25
C LEU A 386 27.49 1.14 -8.57
N GLY A 387 26.23 1.59 -8.51
CA GLY A 387 25.12 0.80 -7.99
C GLY A 387 24.95 -0.53 -8.73
N ARG A 388 25.07 -0.56 -10.06
CA ARG A 388 25.03 -1.81 -10.85
C ARG A 388 26.17 -2.76 -10.52
N ALA A 389 27.39 -2.25 -10.36
CA ALA A 389 28.55 -3.06 -9.98
C ALA A 389 28.35 -3.70 -8.59
N PHE A 390 27.91 -2.91 -7.61
CA PHE A 390 27.62 -3.37 -6.25
C PHE A 390 26.47 -4.38 -6.19
N ARG A 391 25.44 -4.20 -7.04
CA ARG A 391 24.36 -5.18 -7.20
C ARG A 391 24.84 -6.53 -7.74
N ARG A 392 25.71 -6.52 -8.76
CA ARG A 392 26.29 -7.75 -9.33
C ARG A 392 27.10 -8.56 -8.30
N ILE A 393 27.89 -7.88 -7.49
CA ILE A 393 28.69 -8.53 -6.43
C ILE A 393 27.89 -8.81 -5.15
N GLY A 394 26.58 -8.53 -5.14
CA GLY A 394 25.67 -8.87 -4.04
C GLY A 394 25.64 -7.88 -2.88
N LEU A 395 26.37 -6.76 -2.95
CA LEU A 395 26.42 -5.74 -1.88
C LEU A 395 25.13 -4.89 -1.80
N ILE A 396 24.46 -4.63 -2.92
CA ILE A 396 23.20 -3.84 -2.97
C ILE A 396 22.05 -4.66 -3.61
N GLY A 397 22.19 -6.00 -3.63
CA GLY A 397 21.18 -6.94 -4.14
C GLY A 397 21.34 -7.31 -5.62
N ARG A 398 21.25 -8.60 -5.97
CA ARG A 398 21.34 -9.07 -7.37
C ARG A 398 20.07 -8.75 -8.18
N SER A 399 20.23 -8.59 -9.48
CA SER A 399 19.15 -8.47 -10.48
C SER A 399 18.44 -9.78 -10.71
#